data_AF-A0A2V9ZG45-F1
#
_entry.id   AF-A0A2V9ZG45-F1
#
_cell.length_a   1.000
_cell.length_b   1.000
_cell.length_c   1.000
_cell.angle_alpha   90.00
_cell.angle_beta   90.00
_cell.angle_gamma   90.00
#
_symmetry.space_group_name_H-M   'P 1'
#
loop_
_entity.id
_entity.type
_entity.pdbx_description
1 polymer ?
#
loop_
_entity_poly.entity_id
_entity_poly.type
_entity_poly.pdbx_seq_one_letter_code
_entity_poly.pdbx_strand_id
1 'polypeptide(L)'
;MWNFFYHRTINNLGGITHRLVPQTEMAELAHPFYNQYARGGEGHLEVGKNVYYTVHKMCHMVLALKPFGCMPSSQSDGVQSAVVNKFKDMIFLPIETSGEGEVNAHSRVQMALGEAKVKAKAEFEQCLKSTGKNLQQIREYIDEHPELKRPFYQVPHREGVAGTAAQFVLHVSDRINRDTRFWKRSRVPGAAIPATSGD
;
A
#
# COMPACT_ATOMS: atom_id res chain seq x y z
N MET A 1 -11.84 -10.02 20.11
CA MET A 1 -11.59 -9.09 21.23
C MET A 1 -10.31 -8.27 21.03
N TRP A 2 -9.12 -8.87 20.86
CA TRP A 2 -7.86 -8.12 20.72
C TRP A 2 -7.77 -7.20 19.49
N ASN A 3 -8.25 -7.64 18.32
CA ASN A 3 -8.32 -6.78 17.12
C ASN A 3 -9.09 -5.47 17.37
N PHE A 4 -10.22 -5.56 18.06
CA PHE A 4 -11.05 -4.39 18.38
C PHE A 4 -10.29 -3.39 19.25
N PHE A 5 -9.65 -3.85 20.33
CA PHE A 5 -8.89 -2.97 21.22
C PHE A 5 -7.69 -2.34 20.50
N TYR A 6 -6.97 -3.13 19.70
CA TYR A 6 -5.84 -2.61 18.92
C TYR A 6 -6.29 -1.53 17.93
N HIS A 7 -7.31 -1.80 17.10
CA HIS A 7 -7.79 -0.82 16.12
C HIS A 7 -8.38 0.43 16.79
N ARG A 8 -9.04 0.28 17.95
CA ARG A 8 -9.51 1.42 18.74
C ARG A 8 -8.34 2.30 19.21
N THR A 9 -7.28 1.69 19.73
CA THR A 9 -6.07 2.42 20.16
C THR A 9 -5.44 3.18 19.00
N ILE A 10 -5.30 2.54 17.83
CA ILE A 10 -4.78 3.18 16.62
C ILE A 10 -5.61 4.40 16.23
N ASN A 11 -6.93 4.27 16.21
CA ASN A 11 -7.82 5.37 15.87
C ASN A 11 -7.65 6.55 16.84
N ASN A 12 -7.49 6.27 18.14
CA ASN A 12 -7.24 7.29 19.15
C ASN A 12 -5.84 7.94 19.03
N LEU A 13 -4.86 7.24 18.44
CA LEU A 13 -3.54 7.79 18.10
C LEU A 13 -3.52 8.52 16.75
N GLY A 14 -4.69 8.83 16.17
CA GLY A 14 -4.81 9.56 14.91
C GLY A 14 -4.66 8.70 13.66
N GLY A 15 -4.74 7.37 13.79
CA GLY A 15 -4.66 6.46 12.64
C GLY A 15 -3.26 6.40 12.00
N ILE A 16 -2.22 6.75 12.76
CA ILE A 16 -0.83 6.82 12.27
C ILE A 16 -0.19 5.44 12.08
N THR A 17 -0.73 4.41 12.72
CA THR A 17 -0.25 3.02 12.65
C THR A 17 -1.15 2.17 11.77
N HIS A 18 -0.57 1.12 11.17
CA HIS A 18 -1.30 0.20 10.31
C HIS A 18 -2.27 -0.67 11.14
N ARG A 19 -3.40 -1.04 10.53
CA ARG A 19 -4.31 -2.02 11.14
C ARG A 19 -3.64 -3.40 11.15
N LEU A 20 -3.92 -4.20 12.18
CA LEU A 20 -3.51 -5.60 12.20
C LEU A 20 -4.02 -6.33 10.95
N VAL A 21 -3.10 -7.04 10.31
CA VAL A 21 -3.40 -7.92 9.18
C VAL A 21 -4.23 -9.11 9.68
N PRO A 22 -5.25 -9.56 8.93
CA PRO A 22 -6.06 -10.72 9.31
C PRO A 22 -5.19 -11.98 9.45
N GLN A 23 -5.06 -12.49 10.69
CA GLN A 23 -4.18 -13.63 11.00
C GLN A 23 -4.63 -14.93 10.32
N THR A 24 -5.95 -15.17 10.26
CA THR A 24 -6.51 -16.35 9.60
C THR A 24 -6.15 -16.39 8.12
N GLU A 25 -6.33 -15.27 7.43
CA GLU A 25 -5.98 -15.15 6.01
C GLU A 25 -4.47 -15.31 5.79
N MET A 26 -3.63 -14.69 6.63
CA MET A 26 -2.18 -14.89 6.52
C MET A 26 -1.79 -16.37 6.70
N ALA A 27 -2.42 -17.08 7.64
CA ALA A 27 -2.16 -18.51 7.85
C ALA A 27 -2.59 -19.33 6.62
N GLU A 28 -3.75 -19.03 6.03
CA GLU A 28 -4.24 -19.67 4.80
C GLU A 28 -3.31 -19.42 3.61
N LEU A 29 -2.83 -18.19 3.45
CA LEU A 29 -1.89 -17.82 2.38
C LEU A 29 -0.52 -18.51 2.54
N ALA A 30 -0.06 -18.72 3.78
CA ALA A 30 1.19 -19.41 4.05
C ALA A 30 1.09 -20.93 3.98
N HIS A 31 -0.08 -21.50 4.24
CA HIS A 31 -0.29 -22.96 4.38
C HIS A 31 0.30 -23.81 3.23
N PRO A 32 0.20 -23.41 1.94
CA PRO A 32 0.78 -24.17 0.83
C PRO A 32 2.31 -24.24 0.84
N PHE A 33 2.97 -23.37 1.59
CA PHE A 33 4.42 -23.18 1.55
C PHE A 33 5.09 -23.53 2.88
N TYR A 34 4.42 -23.26 3.99
CA TYR A 34 4.98 -23.40 5.33
C TYR A 34 3.93 -23.98 6.27
N ASN A 35 4.26 -25.12 6.89
CA ASN A 35 3.37 -25.74 7.86
C ASN A 35 3.38 -24.93 9.17
N GLN A 36 2.21 -24.42 9.60
CA GLN A 36 2.06 -23.67 10.85
C GLN A 36 2.54 -24.43 12.11
N TYR A 37 2.60 -25.76 12.05
CA TYR A 37 3.09 -26.61 13.14
C TYR A 37 4.59 -26.87 13.09
N ALA A 38 5.33 -26.36 12.09
CA ALA A 38 6.77 -26.22 12.18
C ALA A 38 7.06 -25.18 13.28
N ARG A 39 7.17 -25.68 14.51
CA ARG A 39 7.31 -24.93 15.77
C ARG A 39 8.61 -24.12 15.76
N GLY A 40 8.64 -23.08 16.59
CA GLY A 40 9.86 -22.35 16.92
C GLY A 40 9.80 -20.85 16.70
N GLY A 41 8.77 -20.31 16.04
CA GLY A 41 8.63 -18.86 15.85
C GLY A 41 7.58 -18.47 14.82
N GLU A 42 7.76 -17.28 14.23
CA GLU A 42 6.81 -16.63 13.31
C GLU A 42 7.07 -16.94 11.82
N GLY A 43 7.81 -18.02 11.47
CA GLY A 43 8.21 -18.30 10.09
C GLY A 43 7.03 -18.42 9.11
N HIS A 44 5.95 -19.09 9.52
CA HIS A 44 4.71 -19.15 8.72
C HIS A 44 4.05 -17.77 8.54
N LEU A 45 4.11 -16.90 9.55
CA LEU A 45 3.57 -15.54 9.46
C LEU A 45 4.41 -14.66 8.54
N GLU A 46 5.72 -14.84 8.51
CA GLU A 46 6.60 -14.13 7.57
C GLU A 46 6.25 -14.48 6.12
N VAL A 47 6.12 -15.77 5.83
CA VAL A 47 5.67 -16.26 4.52
C VAL A 47 4.28 -15.70 4.19
N GLY A 48 3.34 -15.79 5.13
CA GLY A 48 1.98 -15.26 4.97
C GLY A 48 1.94 -13.75 4.71
N LYS A 49 2.73 -12.95 5.46
CA LYS A 49 2.83 -11.49 5.28
C LYS A 49 3.39 -11.13 3.91
N ASN A 50 4.43 -11.84 3.45
CA ASN A 50 5.03 -11.57 2.14
C ASN A 50 4.01 -11.80 1.01
N VAL A 51 3.30 -12.93 1.06
CA VAL A 51 2.23 -13.25 0.10
C VAL A 51 1.10 -12.22 0.20
N TYR A 52 0.61 -11.94 1.41
CA TYR A 52 -0.49 -11.01 1.66
C TYR A 52 -0.18 -9.63 1.09
N TYR A 53 0.99 -9.04 1.41
CA TYR A 53 1.34 -7.71 0.93
C TYR A 53 1.54 -7.66 -0.59
N THR A 54 1.96 -8.76 -1.20
CA THR A 54 2.12 -8.85 -2.65
C THR A 54 0.77 -8.95 -3.36
N VAL A 55 -0.11 -9.84 -2.90
CA VAL A 55 -1.42 -10.10 -3.51
C VAL A 55 -2.36 -8.90 -3.34
N HIS A 56 -2.38 -8.29 -2.16
CA HIS A 56 -3.20 -7.11 -1.87
C HIS A 56 -2.59 -5.80 -2.34
N LYS A 57 -1.45 -5.83 -3.04
CA LYS A 57 -0.73 -4.63 -3.50
C LYS A 57 -0.54 -3.62 -2.37
N MET A 58 0.04 -4.06 -1.25
CA MET A 58 0.32 -3.20 -0.10
C MET A 58 1.71 -2.58 -0.16
N CYS A 59 2.61 -3.15 -0.96
CA CYS A 59 3.95 -2.63 -1.20
C CYS A 59 4.53 -3.12 -2.53
N HIS A 60 5.63 -2.50 -2.97
CA HIS A 60 6.42 -2.98 -4.13
C HIS A 60 7.54 -3.96 -3.73
N MET A 61 7.89 -4.00 -2.44
CA MET A 61 8.97 -4.81 -1.89
C MET A 61 8.73 -5.11 -0.42
N VAL A 62 9.12 -6.31 0.01
CA VAL A 62 9.18 -6.74 1.41
C VAL A 62 10.64 -6.93 1.81
N LEU A 63 11.08 -6.19 2.83
CA LEU A 63 12.39 -6.36 3.45
C LEU A 63 12.19 -7.10 4.78
N ALA A 64 12.81 -8.27 4.90
CA ALA A 64 12.81 -9.07 6.12
C ALA A 64 14.14 -8.91 6.85
N LEU A 65 14.13 -8.13 7.94
CA LEU A 65 15.30 -7.93 8.80
C LEU A 65 15.24 -8.91 9.97
N LYS A 66 16.24 -9.77 10.13
CA LYS A 66 16.28 -10.78 11.19
C LYS A 66 17.66 -10.94 11.83
N PRO A 67 17.76 -11.33 13.11
CA PRO A 67 19.05 -11.63 13.72
C PRO A 67 19.63 -12.93 13.15
N PHE A 68 20.96 -12.96 13.00
CA PHE A 68 21.69 -14.17 12.64
C PHE A 68 21.39 -15.32 13.61
N GLY A 69 21.23 -16.53 13.07
CA GLY A 69 20.99 -17.73 13.88
C GLY A 69 19.57 -17.91 14.39
N CYS A 70 18.62 -17.04 14.02
CA CYS A 70 17.20 -17.25 14.28
C CYS A 70 16.66 -18.39 13.40
N MET A 71 16.75 -19.63 13.89
CA MET A 71 16.40 -20.84 13.14
C MET A 71 15.02 -20.78 12.42
N PRO A 72 13.92 -20.28 13.03
CA PRO A 72 12.65 -20.13 12.31
C PRO A 72 12.75 -19.18 11.11
N SER A 73 13.54 -18.11 11.23
CA SER A 73 13.76 -17.14 10.15
C SER A 73 14.63 -17.69 9.03
N SER A 74 15.54 -18.62 9.31
CA SER A 74 16.32 -19.28 8.27
C SER A 74 15.48 -20.32 7.52
N GLN A 75 14.56 -21.00 8.22
CA GLN A 75 13.62 -21.93 7.61
C GLN A 75 12.64 -21.22 6.67
N SER A 76 12.07 -20.08 7.11
CA SER A 76 11.17 -19.29 6.27
C SER A 76 11.86 -18.78 5.01
N ASP A 77 13.08 -18.24 5.13
CA ASP A 77 13.90 -17.84 3.97
C ASP A 77 14.05 -18.95 2.92
N GLY A 78 14.34 -20.17 3.34
CA GLY A 78 14.47 -21.31 2.44
C GLY A 78 13.19 -21.53 1.62
N VAL A 79 12.03 -21.40 2.27
CA VAL A 79 10.71 -21.52 1.64
C VAL A 79 10.39 -20.36 0.70
N GLN A 80 10.91 -19.15 0.96
CA GLN A 80 10.62 -17.97 0.13
C GLN A 80 11.07 -18.14 -1.32
N SER A 81 12.04 -19.01 -1.61
CA SER A 81 12.41 -19.38 -2.98
C SER A 81 11.22 -19.93 -3.79
N ALA A 82 10.41 -20.80 -3.17
CA ALA A 82 9.20 -21.35 -3.78
C ALA A 82 8.09 -20.30 -3.88
N VAL A 83 7.99 -19.41 -2.88
CA VAL A 83 7.01 -18.31 -2.85
C VAL A 83 7.27 -17.33 -4.00
N VAL A 84 8.50 -16.82 -4.13
CA VAL A 84 8.91 -15.91 -5.21
C VAL A 84 8.76 -16.58 -6.58
N ASN A 85 9.03 -17.89 -6.67
CA ASN A 85 8.79 -18.62 -7.91
C ASN A 85 7.30 -18.63 -8.33
N LYS A 86 6.37 -18.69 -7.37
CA LYS A 86 4.92 -18.60 -7.63
C LYS A 86 4.47 -17.17 -7.91
N PHE A 87 4.97 -16.20 -7.16
CA PHE A 87 4.59 -14.79 -7.26
C PHE A 87 5.70 -13.99 -7.94
N LYS A 88 5.75 -14.05 -9.28
CA LYS A 88 6.85 -13.47 -10.08
C LYS A 88 7.07 -11.97 -9.91
N ASP A 89 6.02 -11.24 -9.53
CA ASP A 89 6.10 -9.80 -9.30
C ASP A 89 6.62 -9.42 -7.89
N MET A 90 6.85 -10.40 -7.03
CA MET A 90 7.31 -10.20 -5.66
C MET A 90 8.78 -9.77 -5.63
N ILE A 91 9.08 -8.75 -4.82
CA ILE A 91 10.45 -8.43 -4.44
C ILE A 91 10.56 -8.72 -2.95
N PHE A 92 11.28 -9.78 -2.60
CA PHE A 92 11.53 -10.18 -1.22
C PHE A 92 13.03 -10.17 -0.96
N LEU A 93 13.46 -9.47 0.09
CA LEU A 93 14.85 -9.40 0.48
C LEU A 93 15.03 -9.75 1.97
N PRO A 94 15.62 -10.91 2.28
CA PRO A 94 16.04 -11.21 3.64
C PRO A 94 17.44 -10.66 3.94
N ILE A 95 17.60 -9.99 5.08
CA ILE A 95 18.86 -9.49 5.62
C ILE A 95 19.06 -10.04 7.03
N GLU A 96 20.20 -10.68 7.26
CA GLU A 96 20.59 -11.19 8.58
C GLU A 96 21.56 -10.24 9.28
N THR A 97 21.08 -9.57 10.33
CA THR A 97 21.91 -8.68 11.14
C THR A 97 22.97 -9.51 11.86
N SER A 98 24.23 -9.07 11.76
CA SER A 98 25.42 -9.75 12.29
C SER A 98 25.82 -11.06 11.58
N GLY A 99 25.04 -11.53 10.59
CA GLY A 99 25.37 -12.69 9.77
C GLY A 99 25.92 -12.34 8.39
N GLU A 100 25.74 -11.08 7.98
CA GLU A 100 26.12 -10.56 6.68
C GLU A 100 27.09 -9.38 6.82
N GLY A 101 28.08 -9.31 5.93
CA GLY A 101 29.02 -8.17 5.89
C GLY A 101 28.32 -6.90 5.42
N GLU A 102 28.65 -5.76 6.04
CA GLU A 102 28.00 -4.45 5.81
C GLU A 102 27.88 -4.10 4.32
N VAL A 103 28.98 -4.21 3.56
CA VAL A 103 29.02 -3.89 2.13
C VAL A 103 28.08 -4.78 1.32
N ASN A 104 27.96 -6.07 1.67
CA ASN A 104 27.09 -7.02 0.98
C ASN A 104 25.61 -6.75 1.29
N ALA A 105 25.29 -6.48 2.56
CA ALA A 105 23.93 -6.10 2.95
C ALA A 105 23.51 -4.80 2.24
N HIS A 106 24.41 -3.80 2.22
CA HIS A 106 24.16 -2.52 1.57
C HIS A 106 23.90 -2.67 0.07
N SER A 107 24.75 -3.41 -0.65
CA SER A 107 24.60 -3.58 -2.09
C SER A 107 23.32 -4.33 -2.47
N ARG A 108 22.96 -5.39 -1.75
CA ARG A 108 21.71 -6.14 -1.97
C ARG A 108 20.47 -5.29 -1.72
N VAL A 109 20.48 -4.50 -0.63
CA VAL A 109 19.38 -3.56 -0.32
C VAL A 109 19.25 -2.51 -1.41
N GLN A 110 20.37 -1.91 -1.86
CA GLN A 110 20.35 -0.93 -2.95
C GLN A 110 19.77 -1.50 -4.24
N MET A 111 20.17 -2.72 -4.64
CA MET A 111 19.66 -3.38 -5.84
C MET A 111 18.14 -3.61 -5.76
N ALA A 112 17.66 -4.24 -4.68
CA ALA A 112 16.23 -4.52 -4.51
C ALA A 112 15.38 -3.25 -4.40
N LEU A 113 15.88 -2.21 -3.71
CA LEU A 113 15.23 -0.89 -3.67
C LEU A 113 15.21 -0.23 -5.04
N GLY A 114 16.24 -0.42 -5.86
CA GLY A 114 16.29 0.05 -7.24
C GLY A 114 15.14 -0.53 -8.07
N GLU A 115 14.95 -1.85 -8.01
CA GLU A 115 13.84 -2.54 -8.68
C GLU A 115 12.47 -2.08 -8.17
N ALA A 116 12.31 -1.98 -6.85
CA ALA A 116 11.08 -1.51 -6.22
C ALA A 116 10.75 -0.06 -6.64
N LYS A 117 11.77 0.82 -6.73
CA LYS A 117 11.63 2.20 -7.19
C LYS A 117 11.17 2.28 -8.65
N VAL A 118 11.67 1.40 -9.52
CA VAL A 118 11.21 1.33 -10.92
C VAL A 118 9.72 0.96 -10.97
N LYS A 119 9.29 -0.07 -10.22
CA LYS A 119 7.88 -0.45 -10.13
C LYS A 119 7.00 0.69 -9.60
N ALA A 120 7.43 1.36 -8.54
CA ALA A 120 6.70 2.48 -7.96
C ALA A 120 6.53 3.66 -8.93
N LYS A 121 7.57 3.99 -9.71
CA LYS A 121 7.49 5.04 -10.74
C LYS A 121 6.55 4.65 -11.88
N ALA A 122 6.66 3.42 -12.39
CA ALA A 122 5.79 2.95 -13.46
C ALA A 122 4.31 2.96 -13.05
N GLU A 123 4.00 2.49 -11.84
CA GLU A 123 2.64 2.52 -11.29
C GLU A 123 2.12 3.95 -11.12
N PHE A 124 2.96 4.87 -10.61
CA PHE A 124 2.61 6.29 -10.49
C PHE A 124 2.29 6.91 -11.85
N GLU A 125 3.12 6.68 -12.86
CA GLU A 125 2.91 7.22 -14.21
C GLU A 125 1.64 6.66 -14.84
N GLN A 126 1.39 5.36 -14.68
CA GLN A 126 0.16 4.71 -15.16
C GLN A 126 -1.08 5.32 -14.50
N CYS A 127 -1.05 5.48 -13.17
CA CYS A 127 -2.13 6.09 -12.41
C CYS A 127 -2.35 7.55 -12.81
N LEU A 128 -1.29 8.34 -12.98
CA LEU A 128 -1.42 9.73 -13.43
C LEU A 128 -2.06 9.78 -14.82
N LYS A 129 -1.60 8.97 -15.77
CA LYS A 129 -2.18 8.88 -17.11
C LYS A 129 -3.67 8.52 -17.07
N SER A 130 -4.08 7.56 -16.23
CA SER A 130 -5.47 7.13 -16.12
C SER A 130 -6.40 8.21 -15.57
N THR A 131 -5.88 9.25 -14.91
CA THR A 131 -6.71 10.38 -14.44
C THR A 131 -7.10 11.36 -15.55
N GLY A 132 -6.41 11.34 -16.70
CA GLY A 132 -6.52 12.35 -17.75
C GLY A 132 -5.98 13.73 -17.36
N LYS A 133 -5.32 13.85 -16.19
CA LYS A 133 -4.73 15.10 -15.68
C LYS A 133 -3.22 15.06 -15.86
N ASN A 134 -2.61 16.24 -15.93
CA ASN A 134 -1.16 16.37 -15.86
C ASN A 134 -0.70 16.67 -14.43
N LEU A 135 0.60 16.53 -14.18
CA LEU A 135 1.17 16.74 -12.85
C LEU A 135 1.02 18.18 -12.35
N GLN A 136 1.01 19.15 -13.25
CA GLN A 136 0.89 20.56 -12.92
C GLN A 136 -0.51 20.87 -12.35
N GLN A 137 -1.57 20.35 -12.96
CA GLN A 137 -2.95 20.46 -12.45
C GLN A 137 -3.11 19.84 -11.06
N ILE A 138 -2.44 18.71 -10.81
CA ILE A 138 -2.43 18.07 -9.49
C ILE A 138 -1.75 18.98 -8.45
N ARG A 139 -0.61 19.59 -8.80
CA ARG A 139 0.12 20.51 -7.91
C ARG A 139 -0.69 21.76 -7.60
N GLU A 140 -1.28 22.39 -8.62
CA GLU A 140 -2.13 23.57 -8.46
C GLU A 140 -3.30 23.30 -7.50
N TYR A 141 -3.98 22.17 -7.66
CA TYR A 141 -5.05 21.79 -6.74
C TYR A 141 -4.53 21.59 -5.31
N ILE A 142 -3.35 20.98 -5.12
CA ILE A 142 -2.73 20.82 -3.79
C ILE A 142 -2.37 22.17 -3.17
N ASP A 143 -1.94 23.14 -3.97
CA ASP A 143 -1.62 24.49 -3.50
C ASP A 143 -2.86 25.25 -3.01
N GLU A 144 -4.01 25.05 -3.66
CA GLU A 144 -5.31 25.58 -3.23
C GLU A 144 -5.91 24.85 -2.02
N HIS A 145 -5.40 23.67 -1.66
CA HIS A 145 -5.95 22.79 -0.61
C HIS A 145 -4.88 22.40 0.43
N PRO A 146 -4.53 23.31 1.37
CA PRO A 146 -3.45 23.10 2.35
C PRO A 146 -3.61 21.85 3.24
N GLU A 147 -4.83 21.33 3.43
CA GLU A 147 -5.06 20.11 4.19
C GLU A 147 -4.39 18.87 3.56
N LEU A 148 -4.21 18.87 2.24
CA LEU A 148 -3.50 17.80 1.51
C LEU A 148 -2.01 17.75 1.81
N LYS A 149 -1.44 18.85 2.35
CA LYS A 149 -0.02 18.97 2.71
C LYS A 149 0.25 18.55 4.16
N ARG A 150 -0.77 18.17 4.93
CA ARG A 150 -0.61 17.78 6.34
C ARG A 150 0.16 16.45 6.45
N PRO A 151 1.13 16.31 7.36
CA PRO A 151 1.96 15.09 7.49
C PRO A 151 1.16 13.80 7.68
N PHE A 152 0.03 13.86 8.36
CA PHE A 152 -0.84 12.70 8.65
C PHE A 152 -2.11 12.70 7.81
N TYR A 153 -2.08 13.32 6.62
CA TYR A 153 -3.20 13.24 5.70
C TYR A 153 -3.46 11.79 5.28
N GLN A 154 -4.66 11.30 5.56
CA GLN A 154 -5.03 9.92 5.28
C GLN A 154 -5.46 9.78 3.81
N VAL A 155 -4.62 9.10 3.03
CA VAL A 155 -4.89 8.78 1.63
C VAL A 155 -5.66 7.45 1.57
N PRO A 156 -6.86 7.39 0.96
CA PRO A 156 -7.58 6.14 0.80
C PRO A 156 -6.77 5.14 -0.04
N HIS A 157 -6.72 3.89 0.41
CA HIS A 157 -6.13 2.80 -0.35
C HIS A 157 -7.14 2.26 -1.38
N ARG A 158 -6.74 2.23 -2.64
CA ARG A 158 -7.45 1.58 -3.75
C ARG A 158 -6.83 0.23 -4.05
N GLU A 159 -7.69 -0.77 -4.25
CA GLU A 159 -7.29 -2.10 -4.68
C GLU A 159 -6.48 -2.03 -5.98
N GLY A 160 -5.43 -2.85 -6.06
CA GLY A 160 -4.56 -2.94 -7.23
C GLY A 160 -3.43 -1.90 -7.29
N VAL A 161 -3.36 -0.95 -6.35
CA VAL A 161 -2.34 0.12 -6.34
C VAL A 161 -1.54 0.09 -5.04
N ALA A 162 -0.23 -0.12 -5.13
CA ALA A 162 0.62 -0.22 -3.95
C ALA A 162 1.21 1.11 -3.48
N GLY A 163 1.61 1.97 -4.40
CA GLY A 163 2.39 3.17 -4.10
C GLY A 163 1.56 4.28 -3.48
N THR A 164 2.02 4.83 -2.36
CA THR A 164 1.41 6.00 -1.72
C THR A 164 1.27 7.18 -2.68
N ALA A 165 2.27 7.44 -3.53
CA ALA A 165 2.20 8.52 -4.51
C ALA A 165 1.13 8.27 -5.59
N ALA A 166 0.98 7.03 -6.04
CA ALA A 166 -0.02 6.63 -7.02
C ALA A 166 -1.44 6.75 -6.43
N GLN A 167 -1.63 6.23 -5.21
CA GLN A 167 -2.87 6.39 -4.43
C GLN A 167 -3.23 7.86 -4.25
N PHE A 168 -2.24 8.71 -3.94
CA PHE A 168 -2.44 10.13 -3.70
C PHE A 168 -2.90 10.88 -4.96
N VAL A 169 -2.27 10.63 -6.11
CA VAL A 169 -2.69 11.26 -7.38
C VAL A 169 -4.11 10.86 -7.76
N LEU A 170 -4.44 9.58 -7.62
CA LEU A 170 -5.80 9.10 -7.87
C LEU A 170 -6.81 9.77 -6.94
N HIS A 171 -6.49 9.87 -5.64
CA HIS A 171 -7.31 10.55 -4.65
C HIS A 171 -7.53 12.04 -4.95
N VAL A 172 -6.48 12.78 -5.28
CA VAL A 172 -6.58 14.19 -5.67
C VAL A 172 -7.40 14.34 -6.94
N SER A 173 -7.21 13.47 -7.93
CA SER A 173 -8.02 13.47 -9.15
C SER A 173 -9.51 13.31 -8.88
N ASP A 174 -9.90 12.41 -7.98
CA ASP A 174 -11.30 12.24 -7.57
C ASP A 174 -11.87 13.50 -6.92
N ARG A 175 -11.08 14.16 -6.08
CA ARG A 175 -11.50 15.42 -5.46
C ARG A 175 -11.73 16.52 -6.49
N ILE A 176 -10.79 16.74 -7.41
CA ILE A 176 -10.94 17.69 -8.53
C ILE A 176 -12.24 17.40 -9.31
N ASN A 177 -12.49 16.13 -9.62
CA ASN A 177 -13.69 15.72 -10.35
C ASN A 177 -14.98 16.01 -9.56
N ARG A 178 -14.97 15.80 -8.24
CA ARG A 178 -16.10 16.10 -7.35
C ARG A 178 -16.37 17.60 -7.31
N ASP A 179 -15.35 18.42 -7.07
CA ASP A 179 -15.48 19.87 -6.93
C ASP A 179 -15.97 20.51 -8.24
N THR A 180 -15.44 20.04 -9.38
CA THR A 180 -15.90 20.47 -10.71
C THR A 180 -17.38 20.13 -10.94
N ARG A 181 -17.84 18.94 -10.51
CA ARG A 181 -19.25 18.54 -10.63
C ARG A 181 -20.15 19.35 -9.72
N PHE A 182 -19.73 19.63 -8.48
CA PHE A 182 -20.47 20.50 -7.56
C PHE A 182 -20.63 21.90 -8.12
N TRP A 183 -19.57 22.49 -8.67
CA TRP A 183 -19.61 23.81 -9.26
C TRP A 183 -20.47 23.88 -10.54
N LYS A 184 -20.48 22.82 -11.35
CA LYS A 184 -21.41 22.72 -12.49
C LYS A 184 -22.87 22.62 -12.05
N ARG A 185 -23.18 21.88 -10.97
CA ARG A 185 -24.55 21.75 -10.44
C ARG A 185 -25.07 23.03 -9.79
N SER A 186 -24.23 23.75 -9.04
CA SER A 186 -24.62 25.03 -8.43
C SER A 186 -24.84 26.16 -9.45
N ARG A 187 -24.34 25.99 -10.69
CA ARG A 187 -24.53 26.92 -11.80
C ARG A 187 -25.72 26.62 -12.70
N VAL A 188 -26.46 25.53 -12.50
CA VAL A 188 -27.73 25.30 -13.23
C VAL A 188 -28.78 26.21 -12.59
N PRO A 189 -29.24 27.29 -13.24
CA PRO A 189 -30.34 28.10 -12.70
C PRO A 189 -31.58 27.21 -12.64
N GLY A 190 -32.34 27.31 -11.55
CA GLY A 190 -33.63 26.63 -11.44
C GLY A 190 -34.43 26.85 -12.72
N ALA A 191 -34.80 25.77 -13.40
CA ALA A 191 -35.67 25.84 -14.55
C ALA A 191 -36.92 26.61 -14.13
N ALA A 192 -37.11 27.80 -14.70
CA ALA A 192 -38.31 28.58 -14.50
C ALA A 192 -39.50 27.70 -14.87
N ILE A 193 -40.39 27.46 -13.90
CA ILE A 193 -41.70 26.88 -14.15
C ILE A 193 -42.38 27.84 -15.13
N PRO A 194 -42.76 27.41 -16.35
CA PRO A 194 -43.46 28.30 -17.26
C PRO A 194 -44.76 28.73 -16.58
N ALA A 195 -44.94 30.04 -16.45
CA ALA A 195 -46.18 30.62 -15.98
C ALA A 195 -47.31 30.10 -16.87
N THR A 196 -48.24 29.36 -16.27
CA THR A 196 -49.50 29.01 -16.92
C THR A 196 -50.22 30.31 -17.24
N SER A 197 -50.28 30.64 -18.53
CA SER A 197 -51.17 31.65 -19.08
C SER A 197 -52.59 31.29 -18.67
N GLY A 198 -53.24 32.19 -17.94
CA GLY A 198 -54.67 32.12 -17.70
C GLY A 198 -55.43 32.35 -19.01
N ASP A 199 -56.48 31.57 -19.17
CA ASP A 199 -57.80 31.96 -19.68
C ASP A 199 -58.84 31.21 -18.84
#